data_AF-A0A936TB44-F1
#
_entry.id   AF-A0A936TB44-F1
#
_cell.length_a   1.000
_cell.length_b   1.000
_cell.length_c   1.000
_cell.angle_alpha   90.00
_cell.angle_beta   90.00
_cell.angle_gamma   90.00
#
_symmetry.space_group_name_H-M   'P 1'
#
loop_
_entity.id
_entity.type
_entity.pdbx_description
1 polymer ?
#
loop_
_entity_poly.entity_id
_entity_poly.type
_entity_poly.pdbx_seq_one_letter_code
_entity_poly.pdbx_strand_id
1 'polypeptide(L)'
;MKPILSPFKFSTQTFIFFSFFISIIFFSGCKKKDPKIELVANNNAPYYDKVPRVKIENYVNRLFIDIIGREPFDAEMQAETDNLIANNLAISTRESLIYKLQLDTTHRAGDSSFAIAANTRIYDLLTVRLCEGFSTPDFLFYKGLQDFGNIQDSILGNWAEFYAGKKNSYDLARAANAKWLYLHDSIEIEEYCAILINNTLTFTKTDSYMGNEDNTIKYTFNDLLFRQYTLNEFEISREMILFGKSGILFGRSGHSKGDYFEILTHSNEFYEGTVRWLYKTFLARFPNTQEVIEGMTSLPNDKDIFKIQRNILKSDEYANFF
;
A
#
# COMPACT_ATOMS: atom_id res chain seq x y z
N MET A 1 90.66 10.64 -12.57
CA MET A 1 90.74 12.12 -12.53
C MET A 1 89.38 12.63 -12.03
N LYS A 2 89.36 13.39 -10.93
CA LYS A 2 88.17 13.96 -10.20
C LYS A 2 87.31 14.90 -11.08
N PRO A 3 86.10 15.39 -10.69
CA PRO A 3 85.52 15.52 -9.32
C PRO A 3 84.04 15.03 -9.18
N ILE A 4 83.54 14.53 -8.04
CA ILE A 4 83.12 15.18 -6.76
C ILE A 4 82.22 16.41 -6.93
N LEU A 5 80.90 16.21 -6.79
CA LEU A 5 79.94 17.21 -6.31
C LEU A 5 79.05 16.55 -5.24
N SER A 6 78.87 17.27 -4.13
CA SER A 6 78.23 16.86 -2.88
C SER A 6 76.70 16.80 -2.97
N PRO A 7 76.02 16.01 -2.10
CA PRO A 7 74.57 15.94 -2.07
C PRO A 7 73.97 17.20 -1.43
N PHE A 8 73.06 17.85 -2.14
CA PHE A 8 72.21 18.93 -1.65
C PHE A 8 71.36 18.42 -0.48
N LYS A 9 71.62 18.94 0.72
CA LYS A 9 70.77 18.72 1.91
C LYS A 9 69.51 19.57 1.78
N PHE A 10 68.37 18.93 1.50
CA PHE A 10 67.07 19.58 1.68
C PHE A 10 66.76 19.69 3.17
N SER A 11 66.57 20.92 3.64
CA SER A 11 66.16 21.25 5.01
C SER A 11 64.73 20.77 5.25
N THR A 12 64.50 20.14 6.40
CA THR A 12 63.19 19.66 6.88
C THR A 12 62.14 20.78 6.97
N GLN A 13 62.56 22.06 6.97
CA GLN A 13 61.66 23.21 7.00
C GLN A 13 60.99 23.46 5.63
N THR A 14 61.60 23.03 4.52
CA THR A 14 61.05 23.26 3.17
C THR A 14 59.93 22.26 2.82
N PHE A 15 59.90 21.09 3.47
CA PHE A 15 58.83 20.10 3.32
C PHE A 15 57.56 20.49 4.11
N ILE A 16 57.73 21.15 5.25
CA ILE A 16 56.61 21.61 6.09
C ILE A 16 55.86 22.77 5.42
N PHE A 17 56.56 23.69 4.76
CA PHE A 17 55.92 24.79 4.02
C PHE A 17 55.13 24.33 2.79
N PHE A 18 55.58 23.29 2.08
CA PHE A 18 54.85 22.73 0.94
C PHE A 18 53.64 21.88 1.37
N SER A 19 53.74 21.21 2.53
CA SER A 19 52.61 20.50 3.15
C SER A 19 51.55 21.45 3.72
N PHE A 20 51.95 22.64 4.20
CA PHE A 20 51.01 23.65 4.68
C PHE A 20 50.24 24.36 3.55
N PHE A 21 50.85 24.49 2.36
CA PHE A 21 50.22 25.16 1.22
C PHE A 21 49.19 24.30 0.46
N ILE A 22 49.34 22.96 0.49
CA ILE A 22 48.37 22.02 -0.10
C ILE A 22 47.17 21.73 0.83
N SER A 23 47.31 21.90 2.14
CA SER A 23 46.22 21.71 3.11
C SER A 23 45.21 22.86 3.17
N ILE A 24 45.54 24.05 2.63
CA ILE A 24 44.66 25.23 2.67
C ILE A 24 43.63 25.24 1.51
N ILE A 25 43.81 24.40 0.49
CA ILE A 25 42.93 24.39 -0.71
C ILE A 25 41.73 23.43 -0.55
N PHE A 26 41.67 22.60 0.50
CA PHE A 26 40.61 21.59 0.69
C PHE A 26 39.45 21.97 1.64
N PHE A 27 39.36 23.21 2.12
CA PHE A 27 38.28 23.65 3.01
C PHE A 27 37.18 24.53 2.37
N SER A 28 37.07 24.58 1.04
CA SER A 28 35.80 24.95 0.39
C SER A 28 34.88 23.73 0.32
N GLY A 29 34.48 23.25 1.50
CA GLY A 29 33.30 22.41 1.60
C GLY A 29 32.11 23.21 1.09
N CYS A 30 31.37 22.67 0.13
CA CYS A 30 30.02 23.12 -0.15
C CYS A 30 29.31 23.25 1.20
N LYS A 31 28.95 24.48 1.59
CA LYS A 31 27.91 24.63 2.61
C LYS A 31 26.73 23.85 2.05
N LYS A 32 26.40 22.72 2.67
CA LYS A 32 25.08 22.13 2.52
C LYS A 32 24.16 23.31 2.78
N LYS A 33 23.50 23.82 1.74
CA LYS A 33 22.34 24.68 1.96
C LYS A 33 21.49 23.78 2.84
N ASP A 34 21.34 24.16 4.11
CA ASP A 34 20.27 23.61 4.92
C ASP A 34 19.07 23.54 3.99
N PRO A 35 18.40 22.38 3.84
CA PRO A 35 17.07 22.43 3.27
C PRO A 35 16.36 23.37 4.21
N LYS A 36 16.20 24.63 3.78
CA LYS A 36 15.24 25.50 4.38
C LYS A 36 13.97 24.69 4.19
N ILE A 37 13.56 24.03 5.26
CA ILE A 37 12.16 23.86 5.54
C ILE A 37 11.71 25.30 5.66
N GLU A 38 11.43 25.92 4.50
CA GLU A 38 10.55 27.06 4.45
C GLU A 38 9.23 26.45 4.90
N LEU A 39 9.04 26.44 6.22
CA LEU A 39 7.70 26.55 6.76
C LEU A 39 7.18 27.82 6.08
N VAL A 40 6.40 27.62 5.02
CA VAL A 40 5.63 28.68 4.41
C VAL A 40 4.60 29.07 5.46
N ALA A 41 5.02 29.89 6.41
CA ALA A 41 4.13 30.62 7.27
C ALA A 41 3.33 31.52 6.34
N ASN A 42 2.03 31.21 6.20
CA ASN A 42 1.11 31.65 5.14
C ASN A 42 1.12 30.79 3.86
N ASN A 43 0.97 29.47 3.96
CA ASN A 43 0.34 28.68 2.89
C ASN A 43 -1.14 29.11 2.80
N ASN A 44 -1.36 30.31 2.26
CA ASN A 44 -2.71 30.77 1.95
C ASN A 44 -3.23 29.86 0.85
N ALA A 45 -4.36 29.22 1.13
CA ALA A 45 -5.07 28.43 0.14
C ALA A 45 -5.18 29.23 -1.18
N PRO A 46 -5.00 28.59 -2.35
CA PRO A 46 -5.24 29.23 -3.64
C PRO A 46 -6.57 30.00 -3.65
N TYR A 47 -6.63 31.12 -4.35
CA TYR A 47 -7.85 31.91 -4.44
C TYR A 47 -8.87 31.17 -5.33
N TYR A 48 -9.77 30.42 -4.70
CA TYR A 48 -10.70 29.51 -5.38
C TYR A 48 -11.96 30.18 -5.94
N ASP A 49 -12.09 31.51 -5.85
CA ASP A 49 -13.24 32.30 -6.33
C ASP A 49 -13.57 32.13 -7.83
N LYS A 50 -12.71 31.43 -8.58
CA LYS A 50 -12.87 31.15 -10.01
C LYS A 50 -13.14 29.67 -10.34
N VAL A 51 -13.22 28.77 -9.35
CA VAL A 51 -13.56 27.37 -9.61
C VAL A 51 -15.07 27.29 -9.91
N PRO A 52 -15.49 26.85 -11.12
CA PRO A 52 -16.89 26.73 -11.45
C PRO A 52 -17.58 25.70 -10.55
N ARG A 53 -18.84 25.96 -10.15
CA ARG A 53 -19.64 25.03 -9.33
C ARG A 53 -19.64 23.60 -9.88
N VAL A 54 -19.73 23.45 -11.19
CA VAL A 54 -19.67 22.15 -11.88
C VAL A 54 -18.36 21.39 -11.61
N LYS A 55 -17.21 22.07 -11.48
CA LYS A 55 -15.95 21.40 -11.09
C LYS A 55 -16.04 20.88 -9.66
N ILE A 56 -16.69 21.62 -8.75
CA ILE A 56 -16.87 21.24 -7.35
C ILE A 56 -17.83 20.04 -7.25
N GLU A 57 -18.94 20.06 -7.99
CA GLU A 57 -19.88 18.94 -8.09
C GLU A 57 -19.19 17.68 -8.64
N ASN A 58 -18.35 17.81 -9.67
CA ASN A 58 -17.56 16.70 -10.19
C ASN A 58 -16.59 16.14 -9.13
N TYR A 59 -15.97 17.00 -8.33
CA TYR A 59 -15.13 16.57 -7.22
C TYR A 59 -15.94 15.81 -6.16
N VAL A 60 -17.10 16.32 -5.75
CA VAL A 60 -18.00 15.64 -4.81
C VAL A 60 -18.45 14.28 -5.37
N ASN A 61 -18.90 14.23 -6.63
CA ASN A 61 -19.31 12.98 -7.26
C ASN A 61 -18.18 11.95 -7.23
N ARG A 62 -16.98 12.37 -7.62
CA ARG A 62 -15.80 11.51 -7.66
C ARG A 62 -15.43 10.98 -6.27
N LEU A 63 -15.50 11.80 -5.23
CA LEU A 63 -15.27 11.36 -3.85
C LEU A 63 -16.24 10.26 -3.42
N PHE A 64 -17.53 10.44 -3.70
CA PHE A 64 -18.55 9.43 -3.37
C PHE A 64 -18.29 8.12 -4.12
N ILE A 65 -18.01 8.17 -5.42
CA ILE A 65 -17.72 6.98 -6.22
C ILE A 65 -16.44 6.27 -5.73
N ASP A 66 -15.37 7.03 -5.52
CA ASP A 66 -14.06 6.46 -5.20
C ASP A 66 -14.01 5.92 -3.76
N ILE A 67 -14.71 6.54 -2.81
CA ILE A 67 -14.69 6.14 -1.39
C ILE A 67 -15.76 5.10 -1.11
N ILE A 68 -17.02 5.31 -1.54
CA ILE A 68 -18.15 4.46 -1.15
C ILE A 68 -18.80 3.67 -2.30
N GLY A 69 -18.34 3.87 -3.54
CA GLY A 69 -18.76 3.06 -4.69
C GLY A 69 -20.09 3.45 -5.33
N ARG A 70 -20.65 4.63 -5.04
CA ARG A 70 -21.89 5.14 -5.65
C ARG A 70 -21.84 6.65 -5.86
N GLU A 71 -22.74 7.18 -6.67
CA GLU A 71 -22.97 8.62 -6.79
C GLU A 71 -23.68 9.18 -5.54
N PRO A 72 -23.47 10.45 -5.19
CA PRO A 72 -24.23 11.11 -4.12
C PRO A 72 -25.69 11.30 -4.55
N PHE A 73 -26.62 11.22 -3.60
CA PHE A 73 -28.00 11.64 -3.86
C PHE A 73 -28.08 13.16 -4.05
N ASP A 74 -29.14 13.66 -4.71
CA ASP A 74 -29.30 15.10 -5.00
C ASP A 74 -29.10 15.99 -3.77
N ALA A 75 -29.65 15.58 -2.61
CA ALA A 75 -29.50 16.30 -1.36
C ALA A 75 -28.07 16.24 -0.80
N GLU A 76 -27.37 15.12 -0.97
CA GLU A 76 -25.95 14.99 -0.59
C GLU A 76 -25.09 15.86 -1.51
N MET A 77 -25.29 15.79 -2.83
CA MET A 77 -24.57 16.60 -3.82
C MET A 77 -24.70 18.10 -3.54
N GLN A 78 -25.94 18.56 -3.32
CA GLN A 78 -26.22 19.95 -3.00
C GLN A 78 -25.55 20.35 -1.68
N ALA A 79 -25.78 19.60 -0.59
CA ALA A 79 -25.27 19.96 0.73
C ALA A 79 -23.74 20.00 0.77
N GLU A 80 -23.05 19.00 0.21
CA GLU A 80 -21.59 18.95 0.26
C GLU A 80 -20.95 19.98 -0.68
N THR A 81 -21.53 20.24 -1.85
CA THR A 81 -21.05 21.29 -2.76
C THR A 81 -21.18 22.67 -2.12
N ASP A 82 -22.34 22.97 -1.54
CA ASP A 82 -22.59 24.26 -0.91
C ASP A 82 -21.70 24.46 0.34
N ASN A 83 -21.43 23.38 1.10
CA ASN A 83 -20.48 23.40 2.21
C ASN A 83 -19.04 23.71 1.75
N LEU A 84 -18.58 23.08 0.66
CA LEU A 84 -17.26 23.34 0.09
C LEU A 84 -17.13 24.79 -0.40
N ILE A 85 -18.15 25.32 -1.08
CA ILE A 85 -18.19 26.71 -1.55
C ILE A 85 -18.15 27.69 -0.38
N ALA A 86 -19.01 27.50 0.62
CA ALA A 86 -19.10 28.38 1.78
C ALA A 86 -17.79 28.47 2.58
N ASN A 87 -16.95 27.43 2.50
CA ASN A 87 -15.65 27.37 3.15
C ASN A 87 -14.47 27.54 2.19
N ASN A 88 -14.69 28.20 1.04
CA ASN A 88 -13.67 28.53 0.05
C ASN A 88 -12.79 27.34 -0.36
N LEU A 89 -13.38 26.16 -0.52
CA LEU A 89 -12.68 24.92 -0.89
C LEU A 89 -11.46 24.58 -0.01
N ALA A 90 -11.43 25.03 1.25
CA ALA A 90 -10.31 24.81 2.15
C ALA A 90 -9.97 23.32 2.27
N ILE A 91 -8.68 22.99 2.33
CA ILE A 91 -8.19 21.60 2.44
C ILE A 91 -8.79 20.91 3.66
N SER A 92 -8.97 21.62 4.78
CA SER A 92 -9.62 21.10 6.00
C SER A 92 -11.08 20.72 5.78
N THR A 93 -11.83 21.47 4.97
CA THR A 93 -13.23 21.16 4.64
C THR A 93 -13.32 19.95 3.73
N ARG A 94 -12.44 19.85 2.73
CA ARG A 94 -12.31 18.65 1.88
C ARG A 94 -11.99 17.41 2.69
N GLU A 95 -11.00 17.52 3.58
CA GLU A 95 -10.62 16.44 4.49
C GLU A 95 -11.77 16.02 5.41
N SER A 96 -12.58 16.98 5.89
CA SER A 96 -13.76 16.68 6.71
C SER A 96 -14.83 15.90 5.95
N LEU A 97 -15.09 16.24 4.69
CA LEU A 97 -16.00 15.49 3.82
C LEU A 97 -15.47 14.07 3.58
N ILE A 98 -14.20 13.92 3.24
CA ILE A 98 -13.59 12.60 3.02
C ILE A 98 -13.65 11.76 4.29
N TYR A 99 -13.31 12.34 5.45
CA TYR A 99 -13.37 11.67 6.75
C TYR A 99 -14.78 11.22 7.09
N LYS A 100 -15.80 12.05 6.83
CA LYS A 100 -17.21 11.69 6.95
C LYS A 100 -17.55 10.47 6.08
N LEU A 101 -17.15 10.46 4.82
CA LEU A 101 -17.40 9.33 3.91
C LEU A 101 -16.67 8.05 4.34
N GLN A 102 -15.54 8.15 5.02
CA GLN A 102 -14.78 6.99 5.48
C GLN A 102 -15.31 6.41 6.81
N LEU A 103 -15.86 7.23 7.70
CA LEU A 103 -16.03 6.85 9.12
C LEU A 103 -17.42 7.10 9.71
N ASP A 104 -18.32 7.82 9.02
CA ASP A 104 -19.68 8.04 9.53
C ASP A 104 -20.45 6.72 9.61
N THR A 105 -20.83 6.36 10.84
CA THR A 105 -21.58 5.13 11.17
C THR A 105 -23.09 5.35 11.22
N THR A 106 -23.57 6.58 10.97
CA THR A 106 -25.00 6.91 10.99
C THR A 106 -25.74 6.07 9.97
N HIS A 107 -26.88 5.51 10.39
CA HIS A 107 -27.66 4.64 9.52
C HIS A 107 -28.17 5.37 8.28
N ARG A 108 -27.96 4.78 7.10
CA ARG A 108 -28.49 5.25 5.81
C ARG A 108 -29.14 4.07 5.09
N ALA A 109 -30.35 4.29 4.59
CA ALA A 109 -31.02 3.30 3.74
C ALA A 109 -30.19 3.07 2.46
N GLY A 110 -29.98 1.81 2.10
CA GLY A 110 -29.15 1.41 0.95
C GLY A 110 -27.70 1.09 1.32
N ASP A 111 -27.02 1.96 2.07
CA ASP A 111 -25.60 1.80 2.40
C ASP A 111 -25.33 1.11 3.74
N SER A 112 -26.36 1.01 4.59
CA SER A 112 -26.24 0.79 6.03
C SER A 112 -25.56 1.96 6.75
N SER A 113 -24.34 2.35 6.37
CA SER A 113 -23.64 3.57 6.79
C SER A 113 -22.50 3.88 5.81
N PHE A 114 -21.95 5.11 5.85
CA PHE A 114 -20.80 5.44 5.00
C PHE A 114 -19.56 4.62 5.36
N ALA A 115 -19.30 4.37 6.64
CA ALA A 115 -18.20 3.52 7.08
C ALA A 115 -18.28 2.09 6.49
N ILE A 116 -19.48 1.50 6.47
CA ILE A 116 -19.69 0.16 5.89
C ILE A 116 -19.50 0.18 4.38
N ALA A 117 -20.01 1.21 3.70
CA ALA A 117 -19.85 1.36 2.26
C ALA A 117 -18.38 1.60 1.87
N ALA A 118 -17.65 2.43 2.62
CA ALA A 118 -16.23 2.68 2.42
C ALA A 118 -15.38 1.42 2.60
N ASN A 119 -15.66 0.64 3.65
CA ASN A 119 -14.96 -0.62 3.88
C ASN A 119 -15.27 -1.67 2.80
N THR A 120 -16.53 -1.73 2.35
CA THR A 120 -16.93 -2.58 1.22
C THR A 120 -16.23 -2.16 -0.07
N ARG A 121 -16.09 -0.86 -0.33
CA ARG A 121 -15.36 -0.37 -1.50
C ARG A 121 -13.88 -0.78 -1.47
N ILE A 122 -13.21 -0.68 -0.32
CA ILE A 122 -11.84 -1.18 -0.16
C ILE A 122 -11.76 -2.69 -0.40
N TYR A 123 -12.70 -3.48 0.12
CA TYR A 123 -12.78 -4.91 -0.14
C TYR A 123 -12.87 -5.22 -1.64
N ASP A 124 -13.74 -4.52 -2.36
CA ASP A 124 -13.92 -4.72 -3.80
C ASP A 124 -12.64 -4.35 -4.58
N LEU A 125 -11.99 -3.24 -4.20
CA LEU A 125 -10.73 -2.85 -4.84
C LEU A 125 -9.59 -3.85 -4.55
N LEU A 126 -9.51 -4.39 -3.33
CA LEU A 126 -8.50 -5.37 -2.94
C LEU A 126 -8.73 -6.73 -3.61
N THR A 127 -9.99 -7.19 -3.70
CA THR A 127 -10.31 -8.45 -4.38
C THR A 127 -10.04 -8.37 -5.88
N VAL A 128 -10.36 -7.26 -6.54
CA VAL A 128 -9.97 -7.02 -7.94
C VAL A 128 -8.45 -7.03 -8.11
N ARG A 129 -7.73 -6.39 -7.18
CA ARG A 129 -6.26 -6.30 -7.20
C ARG A 129 -5.58 -7.65 -6.97
N LEU A 130 -6.07 -8.45 -6.01
CA LEU A 130 -5.32 -9.57 -5.44
C LEU A 130 -5.92 -10.95 -5.77
N CYS A 131 -7.20 -11.00 -6.18
CA CYS A 131 -7.96 -12.25 -6.28
C CYS A 131 -8.99 -12.21 -7.42
N GLU A 132 -8.66 -11.62 -8.56
CA GLU A 132 -9.51 -11.58 -9.78
C GLU A 132 -10.92 -10.97 -9.58
N GLY A 133 -11.16 -10.26 -8.48
CA GLY A 133 -12.47 -9.73 -8.15
C GLY A 133 -13.43 -10.74 -7.51
N PHE A 134 -12.92 -11.83 -6.91
CA PHE A 134 -13.77 -12.77 -6.18
C PHE A 134 -14.60 -12.06 -5.09
N SER A 135 -15.90 -12.32 -5.13
CA SER A 135 -16.88 -11.76 -4.22
C SER A 135 -17.10 -12.64 -2.99
N THR A 136 -17.77 -12.11 -1.97
CA THR A 136 -18.18 -12.90 -0.79
C THR A 136 -18.94 -14.18 -1.18
N PRO A 137 -19.93 -14.16 -2.11
CA PRO A 137 -20.55 -15.37 -2.64
C PRO A 137 -19.58 -16.41 -3.20
N ASP A 138 -18.52 -15.99 -3.91
CA ASP A 138 -17.55 -16.92 -4.49
C ASP A 138 -16.79 -17.67 -3.40
N PHE A 139 -16.25 -16.95 -2.42
CA PHE A 139 -15.56 -17.57 -1.28
C PHE A 139 -16.48 -18.52 -0.50
N LEU A 140 -17.74 -18.14 -0.28
CA LEU A 140 -18.72 -18.98 0.42
C LEU A 140 -19.14 -20.21 -0.39
N PHE A 141 -19.25 -20.10 -1.71
CA PHE A 141 -19.52 -21.22 -2.58
C PHE A 141 -18.42 -22.28 -2.48
N TYR A 142 -17.16 -21.87 -2.62
CA TYR A 142 -16.02 -22.79 -2.50
C TYR A 142 -15.85 -23.34 -1.09
N LYS A 143 -16.19 -22.56 -0.06
CA LYS A 143 -16.25 -23.06 1.32
C LYS A 143 -17.28 -24.19 1.43
N GLY A 144 -18.45 -24.04 0.82
CA GLY A 144 -19.49 -25.08 0.81
C GLY A 144 -19.02 -26.39 0.15
N LEU A 145 -18.27 -26.29 -0.95
CA LEU A 145 -17.67 -27.46 -1.60
C LEU A 145 -16.65 -28.14 -0.69
N GLN A 146 -15.79 -27.37 -0.03
CA GLN A 146 -14.79 -27.90 0.90
C GLN A 146 -15.46 -28.55 2.12
N ASP A 147 -16.49 -27.94 2.69
CA ASP A 147 -17.25 -28.49 3.82
C ASP A 147 -17.93 -29.82 3.46
N PHE A 148 -18.44 -29.95 2.24
CA PHE A 148 -18.98 -31.22 1.75
C PHE A 148 -17.89 -32.30 1.65
N GLY A 149 -16.71 -31.96 1.12
CA GLY A 149 -15.55 -32.86 1.09
C GLY A 149 -15.13 -33.32 2.50
N ASN A 150 -15.08 -32.39 3.45
CA ASN A 150 -14.75 -32.68 4.85
C ASN A 150 -15.75 -33.70 5.46
N ILE A 151 -17.05 -33.61 5.14
CA ILE A 151 -18.03 -34.59 5.61
C ILE A 151 -17.72 -35.98 5.03
N GLN A 152 -17.39 -36.07 3.74
CA GLN A 152 -17.03 -37.35 3.11
C GLN A 152 -15.78 -37.96 3.76
N ASP A 153 -14.72 -37.17 3.94
CA ASP A 153 -13.48 -37.64 4.57
C ASP A 153 -13.69 -38.12 6.00
N SER A 154 -14.54 -37.44 6.77
CA SER A 154 -14.91 -37.88 8.12
C SER A 154 -15.67 -39.22 8.11
N ILE A 155 -16.53 -39.47 7.13
CA ILE A 155 -17.28 -40.72 7.00
C ILE A 155 -16.34 -41.87 6.60
N LEU A 156 -15.38 -41.59 5.72
CA LEU A 156 -14.41 -42.57 5.22
C LEU A 156 -13.23 -42.81 6.19
N GLY A 157 -13.11 -42.02 7.25
CA GLY A 157 -12.02 -42.11 8.23
C GLY A 157 -10.70 -41.47 7.76
N ASN A 158 -10.74 -40.63 6.72
CA ASN A 158 -9.60 -39.90 6.18
C ASN A 158 -9.30 -38.63 7.00
N TRP A 159 -8.88 -38.81 8.26
CA TRP A 159 -8.75 -37.70 9.19
C TRP A 159 -7.69 -36.65 8.78
N ALA A 160 -6.64 -37.05 8.07
CA ALA A 160 -5.60 -36.12 7.61
C ALA A 160 -6.17 -35.06 6.64
N GLU A 161 -6.86 -35.51 5.59
CA GLU A 161 -7.53 -34.64 4.61
C GLU A 161 -8.65 -33.84 5.25
N PHE A 162 -9.42 -34.44 6.16
CA PHE A 162 -10.45 -33.72 6.92
C PHE A 162 -9.91 -32.50 7.67
N TYR A 163 -8.78 -32.63 8.37
CA TYR A 163 -8.20 -31.51 9.11
C TYR A 163 -7.59 -30.46 8.20
N ALA A 164 -6.93 -30.87 7.10
CA ALA A 164 -6.44 -29.94 6.08
C ALA A 164 -7.60 -29.15 5.42
N GLY A 165 -8.67 -29.86 5.05
CA GLY A 165 -9.87 -29.29 4.48
C GLY A 165 -10.63 -28.39 5.44
N LYS A 166 -10.64 -28.68 6.75
CA LYS A 166 -11.18 -27.76 7.76
C LYS A 166 -10.45 -26.43 7.82
N LYS A 167 -9.11 -26.45 7.71
CA LYS A 167 -8.32 -25.21 7.62
C LYS A 167 -8.69 -24.42 6.36
N ASN A 168 -8.81 -25.09 5.22
CA ASN A 168 -9.21 -24.44 3.96
C ASN A 168 -10.60 -23.78 4.07
N SER A 169 -11.58 -24.47 4.65
CA SER A 169 -12.91 -23.90 4.91
C SER A 169 -12.86 -22.66 5.81
N TYR A 170 -11.99 -22.67 6.81
CA TYR A 170 -11.78 -21.54 7.71
C TYR A 170 -11.16 -20.35 6.97
N ASP A 171 -10.11 -20.58 6.17
CA ASP A 171 -9.44 -19.51 5.41
C ASP A 171 -10.39 -18.88 4.36
N LEU A 172 -11.21 -19.68 3.68
CA LEU A 172 -12.25 -19.17 2.76
C LEU A 172 -13.33 -18.36 3.50
N ALA A 173 -13.74 -18.80 4.70
CA ALA A 173 -14.67 -18.04 5.53
C ALA A 173 -14.07 -16.70 5.97
N ARG A 174 -12.77 -16.67 6.32
CA ARG A 174 -12.07 -15.43 6.65
C ARG A 174 -12.03 -14.49 5.45
N ALA A 175 -11.70 -14.98 4.26
CA ALA A 175 -11.70 -14.17 3.03
C ALA A 175 -13.08 -13.55 2.76
N ALA A 176 -14.15 -14.35 2.85
CA ALA A 176 -15.52 -13.87 2.69
C ALA A 176 -15.92 -12.76 3.68
N ASN A 177 -15.34 -12.78 4.90
CA ASN A 177 -15.66 -11.85 5.98
C ASN A 177 -14.57 -10.79 6.23
N ALA A 178 -13.53 -10.72 5.40
CA ALA A 178 -12.35 -9.90 5.67
C ALA A 178 -12.69 -8.41 5.83
N LYS A 179 -13.66 -7.90 5.06
CA LYS A 179 -14.17 -6.53 5.23
C LYS A 179 -14.73 -6.25 6.62
N TRP A 180 -15.46 -7.21 7.19
CA TRP A 180 -16.03 -7.06 8.52
C TRP A 180 -14.95 -7.17 9.59
N LEU A 181 -13.98 -8.06 9.41
CA LEU A 181 -12.83 -8.15 10.30
C LEU A 181 -12.04 -6.84 10.31
N TYR A 182 -11.83 -6.23 9.14
CA TYR A 182 -11.12 -4.96 9.01
C TYR A 182 -11.93 -3.78 9.59
N LEU A 183 -13.25 -3.72 9.33
CA LEU A 183 -14.12 -2.67 9.85
C LEU A 183 -14.15 -2.61 11.39
N HIS A 184 -14.04 -3.77 12.05
CA HIS A 184 -14.06 -3.88 13.50
C HIS A 184 -12.66 -3.98 14.11
N ASP A 185 -11.64 -3.50 13.40
CA ASP A 185 -10.23 -3.45 13.85
C ASP A 185 -9.70 -4.81 14.34
N SER A 186 -10.24 -5.91 13.82
CA SER A 186 -9.85 -7.28 14.20
C SER A 186 -8.66 -7.79 13.40
N ILE A 187 -8.36 -7.14 12.27
CA ILE A 187 -7.19 -7.40 11.42
C ILE A 187 -6.66 -6.06 10.90
N GLU A 188 -5.37 -5.99 10.61
CA GLU A 188 -4.73 -4.86 9.94
C GLU A 188 -4.60 -5.12 8.43
N ILE A 189 -4.11 -4.14 7.66
CA ILE A 189 -4.03 -4.24 6.20
C ILE A 189 -3.13 -5.39 5.72
N GLU A 190 -2.09 -5.71 6.49
CA GLU A 190 -1.17 -6.84 6.24
C GLU A 190 -1.92 -8.16 6.24
N GLU A 191 -2.68 -8.42 7.30
CA GLU A 191 -3.44 -9.65 7.45
C GLU A 191 -4.62 -9.68 6.48
N TYR A 192 -5.25 -8.53 6.20
CA TYR A 192 -6.29 -8.42 5.19
C TYR A 192 -5.78 -8.89 3.82
N CYS A 193 -4.63 -8.36 3.37
CA CYS A 193 -4.02 -8.80 2.12
C CYS A 193 -3.61 -10.27 2.17
N ALA A 194 -3.03 -10.73 3.28
CA ALA A 194 -2.62 -12.13 3.46
C ALA A 194 -3.79 -13.11 3.36
N ILE A 195 -4.94 -12.82 3.99
CA ILE A 195 -6.16 -13.63 3.92
C ILE A 195 -6.64 -13.79 2.47
N LEU A 196 -6.60 -12.71 1.69
CA LEU A 196 -7.06 -12.70 0.31
C LEU A 196 -6.16 -13.52 -0.61
N ILE A 197 -4.83 -13.42 -0.46
CA ILE A 197 -3.87 -14.13 -1.33
C ILE A 197 -3.55 -15.56 -0.87
N ASN A 198 -3.77 -15.90 0.41
CA ASN A 198 -3.43 -17.20 0.99
C ASN A 198 -4.68 -18.02 1.37
N ASN A 199 -5.49 -18.34 0.37
CA ASN A 199 -6.58 -19.30 0.50
C ASN A 199 -6.64 -20.22 -0.74
N THR A 200 -7.39 -21.31 -0.65
CA THR A 200 -7.44 -22.33 -1.70
C THR A 200 -8.10 -21.87 -2.99
N LEU A 201 -9.05 -20.94 -2.94
CA LEU A 201 -9.68 -20.41 -4.14
C LEU A 201 -8.68 -19.58 -4.96
N THR A 202 -7.95 -18.68 -4.30
CA THR A 202 -6.96 -17.83 -4.96
C THR A 202 -5.73 -18.62 -5.41
N PHE A 203 -5.24 -19.56 -4.61
CA PHE A 203 -3.96 -20.24 -4.89
C PHE A 203 -4.10 -21.53 -5.70
N THR A 204 -5.11 -22.36 -5.41
CA THR A 204 -5.15 -23.77 -5.84
C THR A 204 -5.99 -24.01 -7.09
N LYS A 205 -6.86 -23.07 -7.45
CA LYS A 205 -7.67 -23.22 -8.66
C LYS A 205 -6.75 -23.06 -9.88
N THR A 206 -6.58 -24.11 -10.68
CA THR A 206 -5.68 -24.10 -11.85
C THR A 206 -6.01 -23.01 -12.86
N ASP A 207 -7.27 -22.59 -12.90
CA ASP A 207 -7.75 -21.52 -13.78
C ASP A 207 -7.77 -20.14 -13.09
N SER A 208 -7.35 -20.05 -11.81
CA SER A 208 -7.17 -18.76 -11.15
C SER A 208 -5.87 -18.12 -11.60
N TYR A 209 -5.87 -16.79 -11.63
CA TYR A 209 -4.73 -15.94 -11.93
C TYR A 209 -3.46 -16.44 -11.24
N MET A 210 -3.48 -16.71 -9.93
CA MET A 210 -2.33 -17.30 -9.24
C MET A 210 -2.16 -18.77 -9.62
N GLY A 211 -3.07 -19.68 -9.28
CA GLY A 211 -3.18 -21.05 -9.81
C GLY A 211 -2.01 -22.03 -9.68
N ASN A 212 -0.78 -21.56 -9.46
CA ASN A 212 0.44 -22.30 -9.14
C ASN A 212 1.44 -21.36 -8.43
N GLU A 213 2.55 -21.91 -7.97
CA GLU A 213 3.60 -21.22 -7.21
C GLU A 213 4.34 -20.14 -8.00
N ASP A 214 4.68 -20.39 -9.27
CA ASP A 214 5.50 -19.47 -10.07
C ASP A 214 4.69 -18.23 -10.43
N ASN A 215 3.44 -18.45 -10.81
CA ASN A 215 2.45 -17.41 -10.99
C ASN A 215 2.17 -16.68 -9.68
N THR A 216 1.98 -17.40 -8.56
CA THR A 216 1.82 -16.77 -7.23
C THR A 216 2.92 -15.76 -6.97
N ILE A 217 4.19 -16.14 -7.19
CA ILE A 217 5.34 -15.24 -7.00
C ILE A 217 5.27 -14.05 -7.96
N LYS A 218 4.94 -14.29 -9.23
CA LYS A 218 4.78 -13.21 -10.21
C LYS A 218 3.72 -12.21 -9.77
N TYR A 219 2.57 -12.67 -9.30
CA TYR A 219 1.43 -11.81 -8.98
C TYR A 219 1.57 -11.10 -7.64
N THR A 220 2.11 -11.76 -6.61
CA THR A 220 2.42 -11.05 -5.37
C THR A 220 3.46 -9.96 -5.61
N PHE A 221 4.50 -10.19 -6.41
CA PHE A 221 5.43 -9.10 -6.72
C PHE A 221 4.79 -7.97 -7.55
N ASN A 222 4.07 -8.31 -8.61
CA ASN A 222 3.49 -7.29 -9.50
C ASN A 222 2.32 -6.53 -8.86
N ASP A 223 1.38 -7.23 -8.25
CA ASP A 223 0.10 -6.66 -7.84
C ASP A 223 0.08 -6.35 -6.34
N LEU A 224 0.78 -7.10 -5.48
CA LEU A 224 0.93 -6.74 -4.07
C LEU A 224 2.07 -5.73 -3.86
N LEU A 225 3.26 -5.94 -4.46
CA LEU A 225 4.43 -5.08 -4.23
C LEU A 225 4.63 -3.98 -5.30
N PHE A 226 3.90 -4.01 -6.41
CA PHE A 226 4.06 -3.05 -7.52
C PHE A 226 5.49 -3.00 -8.11
N ARG A 227 6.19 -4.14 -8.12
CA ARG A 227 7.52 -4.27 -8.72
C ARG A 227 7.77 -5.69 -9.24
N GLN A 228 8.80 -5.83 -10.07
CA GLN A 228 9.27 -7.15 -10.49
C GLN A 228 10.14 -7.80 -9.41
N TYR A 229 10.14 -9.12 -9.36
CA TYR A 229 11.09 -9.91 -8.57
C TYR A 229 12.46 -9.96 -9.26
N THR A 230 13.50 -10.13 -8.47
CA THR A 230 14.83 -10.57 -8.93
C THR A 230 14.88 -12.09 -9.02
N LEU A 231 15.86 -12.63 -9.74
CA LEU A 231 16.04 -14.09 -9.85
C LEU A 231 16.21 -14.76 -8.47
N ASN A 232 17.01 -14.16 -7.59
CA ASN A 232 17.23 -14.68 -6.24
C ASN A 232 15.95 -14.67 -5.39
N GLU A 233 15.15 -13.60 -5.47
CA GLU A 233 13.85 -13.54 -4.78
C GLU A 233 12.91 -14.62 -5.28
N PHE A 234 12.88 -14.87 -6.60
CA PHE A 234 12.06 -15.91 -7.20
C PHE A 234 12.47 -17.31 -6.72
N GLU A 235 13.77 -17.63 -6.80
CA GLU A 235 14.28 -18.94 -6.40
C GLU A 235 14.00 -19.23 -4.91
N ILE A 236 14.32 -18.28 -4.02
CA ILE A 236 14.06 -18.43 -2.57
C ILE A 236 12.56 -18.58 -2.30
N SER A 237 11.72 -17.75 -2.93
CA SER A 237 10.26 -17.82 -2.74
C SER A 237 9.71 -19.17 -3.20
N ARG A 238 10.15 -19.66 -4.36
CA ARG A 238 9.71 -20.93 -4.93
C ARG A 238 10.11 -22.10 -4.05
N GLU A 239 11.37 -22.12 -3.57
CA GLU A 239 11.85 -23.16 -2.67
C GLU A 239 11.11 -23.18 -1.32
N MET A 240 10.77 -22.00 -0.81
CA MET A 240 10.01 -21.85 0.45
C MET A 240 8.56 -22.35 0.31
N ILE A 241 7.89 -22.01 -0.81
CA ILE A 241 6.50 -22.40 -1.06
C ILE A 241 6.36 -23.90 -1.35
N LEU A 242 7.21 -24.45 -2.23
CA LEU A 242 7.06 -25.83 -2.71
C LEU A 242 7.67 -26.87 -1.79
N PHE A 243 8.88 -26.60 -1.29
CA PHE A 243 9.70 -27.61 -0.62
C PHE A 243 9.83 -27.37 0.87
N GLY A 244 9.28 -26.26 1.40
CA GLY A 244 9.45 -25.87 2.79
C GLY A 244 10.93 -25.66 3.15
N LYS A 245 11.76 -25.29 2.17
CA LYS A 245 13.17 -25.01 2.43
C LYS A 245 13.30 -23.66 3.13
N SER A 246 14.22 -23.60 4.08
CA SER A 246 14.56 -22.37 4.77
C SER A 246 15.27 -21.39 3.82
N GLY A 247 14.85 -20.14 3.82
CA GLY A 247 15.42 -19.06 3.02
C GLY A 247 15.19 -17.70 3.66
N ILE A 248 15.90 -16.68 3.18
CA ILE A 248 15.78 -15.30 3.67
C ILE A 248 15.21 -14.42 2.56
N LEU A 249 14.10 -13.76 2.83
CA LEU A 249 13.45 -12.80 1.95
C LEU A 249 13.17 -11.51 2.75
N PHE A 250 13.52 -10.35 2.19
CA PHE A 250 13.38 -9.04 2.86
C PHE A 250 13.97 -8.98 4.27
N GLY A 251 15.09 -9.69 4.48
CA GLY A 251 15.77 -9.75 5.78
C GLY A 251 15.08 -10.63 6.84
N ARG A 252 13.99 -11.33 6.50
CA ARG A 252 13.31 -12.28 7.38
C ARG A 252 13.51 -13.71 6.90
N SER A 253 13.71 -14.65 7.82
CA SER A 253 13.79 -16.07 7.52
C SER A 253 12.39 -16.68 7.43
N GLY A 254 12.17 -17.58 6.47
CA GLY A 254 10.95 -18.37 6.33
C GLY A 254 11.25 -19.77 5.82
N HIS A 255 10.34 -20.70 6.06
CA HIS A 255 10.48 -22.12 5.72
C HIS A 255 9.14 -22.77 5.33
N SER A 256 8.12 -21.97 5.03
CA SER A 256 6.80 -22.47 4.64
C SER A 256 6.11 -21.50 3.69
N LYS A 257 5.07 -21.98 2.99
CA LYS A 257 4.18 -21.11 2.22
C LYS A 257 3.53 -20.01 3.08
N GLY A 258 3.21 -20.32 4.34
CA GLY A 258 2.65 -19.34 5.28
C GLY A 258 3.66 -18.23 5.57
N ASP A 259 4.91 -18.61 5.86
CA ASP A 259 6.01 -17.68 6.12
C ASP A 259 6.25 -16.78 4.92
N TYR A 260 6.18 -17.31 3.70
CA TYR A 260 6.32 -16.52 2.48
C TYR A 260 5.32 -15.35 2.45
N PHE A 261 4.03 -15.63 2.62
CA PHE A 261 3.01 -14.59 2.62
C PHE A 261 3.17 -13.63 3.80
N GLU A 262 3.51 -14.14 4.99
CA GLU A 262 3.75 -13.31 6.16
C GLU A 262 4.93 -12.34 5.94
N ILE A 263 6.04 -12.83 5.40
CA ILE A 263 7.23 -12.02 5.09
C ILE A 263 6.86 -10.93 4.08
N LEU A 264 6.11 -11.30 3.03
CA LEU A 264 5.68 -10.33 2.03
C LEU A 264 4.82 -9.22 2.64
N THR A 265 3.76 -9.56 3.38
CA THR A 265 2.80 -8.55 3.86
C THR A 265 3.32 -7.70 5.01
N HIS A 266 4.40 -8.10 5.67
CA HIS A 266 5.00 -7.36 6.79
C HIS A 266 6.36 -6.74 6.42
N SER A 267 6.62 -6.53 5.13
CA SER A 267 7.85 -5.91 4.64
C SER A 267 7.67 -4.43 4.29
N ASN A 268 8.78 -3.70 4.20
CA ASN A 268 8.75 -2.32 3.72
C ASN A 268 8.28 -2.23 2.26
N GLU A 269 8.59 -3.26 1.47
CA GLU A 269 8.18 -3.41 0.09
C GLU A 269 6.66 -3.50 -0.03
N PHE A 270 5.97 -4.12 0.94
CA PHE A 270 4.50 -4.14 0.96
C PHE A 270 3.88 -2.78 1.24
N TYR A 271 4.43 -2.02 2.19
CA TYR A 271 3.92 -0.68 2.46
C TYR A 271 4.17 0.26 1.27
N GLU A 272 5.34 0.19 0.63
CA GLU A 272 5.60 0.98 -0.59
C GLU A 272 4.65 0.55 -1.71
N GLY A 273 4.46 -0.75 -1.91
CA GLY A 273 3.51 -1.30 -2.87
C GLY A 273 2.08 -0.83 -2.63
N THR A 274 1.66 -0.73 -1.37
CA THR A 274 0.34 -0.22 -0.96
C THR A 274 0.20 1.28 -1.26
N VAL A 275 1.23 2.09 -0.99
CA VAL A 275 1.24 3.51 -1.36
C VAL A 275 1.13 3.65 -2.88
N ARG A 276 1.95 2.92 -3.64
CA ARG A 276 1.91 2.92 -5.12
C ARG A 276 0.55 2.56 -5.67
N TRP A 277 -0.08 1.54 -5.09
CA TRP A 277 -1.43 1.12 -5.46
C TRP A 277 -2.47 2.23 -5.29
N LEU A 278 -2.47 2.90 -4.13
CA LEU A 278 -3.44 3.96 -3.83
C LEU A 278 -3.29 5.13 -4.80
N TYR A 279 -2.05 5.55 -5.10
CA TYR A 279 -1.78 6.58 -6.10
C TYR A 279 -2.23 6.17 -7.50
N LYS A 280 -1.94 4.93 -7.91
CA LYS A 280 -2.38 4.43 -9.22
C LYS A 280 -3.90 4.34 -9.31
N THR A 281 -4.57 4.00 -8.21
CA THR A 281 -6.03 3.88 -8.14
C THR A 281 -6.72 5.24 -8.22
N PHE A 282 -6.25 6.23 -7.45
CA PHE A 282 -6.95 7.51 -7.30
C PHE A 282 -6.41 8.63 -8.18
N LEU A 283 -5.17 8.56 -8.67
CA LEU A 283 -4.57 9.58 -9.57
C LEU A 283 -4.16 9.02 -10.93
N ALA A 284 -4.33 7.71 -11.18
CA ALA A 284 -3.90 7.06 -12.43
C ALA A 284 -2.41 7.25 -12.76
N ARG A 285 -1.56 7.48 -11.75
CA ARG A 285 -0.10 7.60 -11.88
C ARG A 285 0.61 6.98 -10.68
N PHE A 286 1.92 6.76 -10.80
CA PHE A 286 2.75 6.38 -9.67
C PHE A 286 3.08 7.61 -8.78
N PRO A 287 3.32 7.39 -7.47
CA PRO A 287 3.77 8.44 -6.58
C PRO A 287 5.18 8.90 -6.95
N ASN A 288 5.48 10.17 -6.69
CA ASN A 288 6.83 10.70 -6.73
C ASN A 288 7.60 10.34 -5.45
N THR A 289 8.91 10.64 -5.41
CA THR A 289 9.77 10.28 -4.27
C THR A 289 9.31 10.86 -2.94
N GLN A 290 8.82 12.10 -2.92
CA GLN A 290 8.34 12.76 -1.70
C GLN A 290 7.07 12.06 -1.18
N GLU A 291 6.12 11.78 -2.07
CA GLU A 291 4.87 11.08 -1.76
C GLU A 291 5.12 9.67 -1.20
N VAL A 292 6.11 8.95 -1.76
CA VAL A 292 6.55 7.66 -1.21
C VAL A 292 7.13 7.82 0.19
N ILE A 293 8.01 8.80 0.42
CA ILE A 293 8.62 9.04 1.73
C ILE A 293 7.55 9.35 2.79
N GLU A 294 6.58 10.20 2.46
CA GLU A 294 5.47 10.55 3.36
C GLU A 294 4.60 9.33 3.71
N GLY A 295 4.27 8.52 2.70
CA GLY A 295 3.54 7.27 2.89
C GLY A 295 4.30 6.28 3.77
N MET A 296 5.60 6.08 3.49
CA MET A 296 6.47 5.16 4.22
C MET A 296 6.80 5.61 5.65
N THR A 297 6.64 6.90 5.97
CA THR A 297 6.81 7.39 7.33
C THR A 297 5.59 7.07 8.20
N SER A 298 4.40 6.97 7.61
CA SER A 298 3.14 6.80 8.34
C SER A 298 2.62 5.36 8.33
N LEU A 299 2.43 4.80 7.13
CA LEU A 299 1.72 3.54 6.92
C LEU A 299 2.31 2.33 7.67
N PRO A 300 3.65 2.13 7.76
CA PRO A 300 4.20 1.02 8.54
C PRO A 300 3.91 1.12 10.04
N ASN A 301 3.56 2.29 10.55
CA ASN A 301 3.32 2.54 11.97
C ASN A 301 1.83 2.51 12.33
N ASP A 302 0.99 3.21 11.56
CA ASP A 302 -0.44 3.37 11.87
C ASP A 302 -1.36 2.41 11.12
N LYS A 303 -0.85 1.74 10.06
CA LYS A 303 -1.59 0.79 9.22
C LYS A 303 -2.86 1.36 8.58
N ASP A 304 -3.00 2.70 8.57
CA ASP A 304 -4.21 3.39 8.14
C ASP A 304 -4.12 3.72 6.64
N ILE A 305 -4.61 2.82 5.79
CA ILE A 305 -4.68 3.09 4.35
C ILE A 305 -5.67 4.21 4.02
N PHE A 306 -6.70 4.40 4.85
CA PHE A 306 -7.67 5.47 4.65
C PHE A 306 -7.00 6.83 4.83
N LYS A 307 -5.99 6.96 5.69
CA LYS A 307 -5.17 8.17 5.81
C LYS A 307 -4.41 8.51 4.53
N ILE A 308 -3.77 7.51 3.91
CA ILE A 308 -3.08 7.72 2.63
C ILE A 308 -4.08 8.10 1.54
N GLN A 309 -5.23 7.41 1.50
CA GLN A 309 -6.34 7.78 0.61
C GLN A 309 -6.78 9.23 0.86
N ARG A 310 -7.03 9.66 2.10
CA ARG A 310 -7.40 11.05 2.43
C ARG A 310 -6.41 12.06 1.90
N ASN A 311 -5.11 11.80 2.08
CA ASN A 311 -4.05 12.69 1.62
C ASN A 311 -4.07 12.88 0.11
N ILE A 312 -4.37 11.82 -0.64
CA ILE A 312 -4.52 11.89 -2.10
C ILE A 312 -5.80 12.65 -2.48
N LEU A 313 -6.94 12.25 -1.92
CA LEU A 313 -8.27 12.74 -2.31
C LEU A 313 -8.52 14.21 -1.94
N LYS A 314 -7.81 14.77 -0.96
CA LYS A 314 -7.92 16.18 -0.58
C LYS A 314 -7.09 17.13 -1.46
N SER A 315 -6.17 16.59 -2.26
CA SER A 315 -5.26 17.38 -3.09
C SER A 315 -5.98 18.14 -4.21
N ASP A 316 -5.40 19.26 -4.64
CA ASP A 316 -5.87 19.97 -5.83
C ASP A 316 -5.70 19.11 -7.10
N GLU A 317 -4.74 18.18 -7.10
CA GLU A 317 -4.53 17.28 -8.22
C GLU A 317 -5.69 16.34 -8.46
N TYR A 318 -6.14 15.69 -7.39
CA TYR A 318 -7.32 14.86 -7.46
C TYR A 318 -8.58 15.67 -7.81
N ALA A 319 -8.72 16.86 -7.22
CA ALA A 319 -9.88 17.72 -7.43
C ALA A 319 -9.94 18.42 -8.80
N ASN A 320 -8.80 18.49 -9.51
CA ASN A 320 -8.65 19.21 -10.78
C ASN A 320 -9.04 20.70 -10.69
N PHE A 321 -8.64 21.35 -9.59
CA PHE A 321 -8.95 22.75 -9.28
C PHE A 321 -7.91 23.77 -9.78
N PHE A 322 -6.97 23.33 -10.60
CA PHE A 322 -6.02 24.21 -11.29
C PHE A 322 -6.67 25.10 -12.35
#